data_AF-A0A5J4JK03-F1
#
_entry.id   AF-A0A5J4JK03-F1
#
_cell.length_a   1.000
_cell.length_b   1.000
_cell.length_c   1.000
_cell.angle_alpha   90.00
_cell.angle_beta   90.00
_cell.angle_gamma   90.00
#
_symmetry.space_group_name_H-M   'P 1'
#
loop_
_entity.id
_entity.type
_entity.pdbx_description
1 polymer ?
#
loop_
_entity_poly.entity_id
_entity_poly.type
_entity_poly.pdbx_seq_one_letter_code
_entity_poly.pdbx_strand_id
1 'polypeptide(L)'
;MYWKLRIPMLLFIFGFVAGLYQKFPDFFLAGINDFIGSATYIGLVAVLFLMLEKIKVNEKKVHFLIGIVIISFGFLFDTFMV
;
A
#
# COMPACT_ATOMS: atom_id res chain seq x y z
N MET A 1 -23.21 -7.40 -1.19
CA MET A 1 -22.23 -7.87 -2.20
C MET A 1 -20.88 -7.99 -1.52
N TYR A 2 -20.36 -9.21 -1.41
CA TYR A 2 -19.14 -9.52 -0.64
C TYR A 2 -17.97 -9.73 -1.60
N TRP A 3 -16.86 -9.03 -1.36
CA TRP A 3 -15.64 -9.12 -2.17
C TRP A 3 -14.46 -9.51 -1.28
N LYS A 4 -13.47 -10.21 -1.85
CA LYS A 4 -12.22 -10.54 -1.16
C LYS A 4 -11.41 -9.28 -0.94
N LEU A 5 -10.85 -9.12 0.26
CA LEU A 5 -10.02 -7.96 0.64
C LEU A 5 -8.73 -7.84 -0.15
N ARG A 6 -8.27 -8.88 -0.84
CA ARG A 6 -6.98 -8.90 -1.55
C ARG A 6 -6.74 -7.68 -2.43
N ILE A 7 -7.70 -7.30 -3.28
CA ILE A 7 -7.55 -6.15 -4.20
C ILE A 7 -7.63 -4.82 -3.44
N PRO A 8 -8.65 -4.59 -2.57
CA PRO A 8 -8.67 -3.40 -1.72
C PRO A 8 -7.40 -3.17 -0.90
N MET A 9 -6.85 -4.23 -0.27
CA MET A 9 -5.63 -4.14 0.52
C MET A 9 -4.42 -3.79 -0.33
N LEU A 10 -4.28 -4.41 -1.51
CA LEU A 10 -3.17 -4.13 -2.41
C LEU A 10 -3.15 -2.66 -2.83
N LEU A 11 -4.31 -2.11 -3.20
CA LEU A 11 -4.47 -0.70 -3.55
C LEU A 11 -4.18 0.23 -2.37
N PHE A 12 -4.64 -0.13 -1.17
CA PHE A 12 -4.32 0.62 0.05
C PHE A 12 -2.82 0.66 0.31
N ILE A 13 -2.12 -0.47 0.20
CA ILE A 13 -0.67 -0.55 0.42
C ILE A 13 0.07 0.33 -0.59
N PHE A 14 -0.33 0.32 -1.86
CA PHE A 14 0.27 1.19 -2.86
C PHE A 14 0.13 2.66 -2.48
N GLY A 15 -1.07 3.14 -2.15
CA GLY A 15 -1.27 4.53 -1.72
C GLY A 15 -0.50 4.88 -0.44
N PHE A 16 -0.49 3.97 0.53
CA PHE A 16 0.20 4.18 1.80
C PHE A 16 1.72 4.29 1.63
N VAL A 17 2.32 3.37 0.86
CA VAL A 17 3.77 3.40 0.60
C VAL A 17 4.13 4.56 -0.32
N ALA A 18 3.27 4.95 -1.26
CA ALA A 18 3.49 6.11 -2.13
C ALA A 18 3.59 7.40 -1.31
N GLY A 19 2.64 7.63 -0.38
CA GLY A 19 2.68 8.80 0.50
C GLY A 19 3.94 8.83 1.36
N LEU A 20 4.36 7.69 1.91
CA LEU A 20 5.61 7.60 2.67
C LEU A 20 6.85 7.85 1.81
N TYR A 21 6.89 7.30 0.59
CA TYR A 21 7.98 7.49 -0.34
C TYR A 21 8.16 8.96 -0.73
N GLN A 22 7.04 9.67 -0.96
CA GLN A 22 7.06 11.09 -1.31
C GLN A 22 7.43 11.98 -0.13
N LYS A 23 6.91 11.70 1.08
CA LYS A 23 7.19 12.51 2.27
C LYS A 23 8.61 12.33 2.80
N PHE A 24 9.12 11.11 2.72
CA PHE A 24 10.38 10.70 3.35
C PHE A 24 11.35 10.06 2.34
N PRO A 25 11.75 10.77 1.27
CA PRO A 25 12.58 10.19 0.20
C PRO A 25 13.92 9.64 0.69
N ASP A 26 14.48 10.24 1.74
CA ASP A 26 15.75 9.80 2.35
C ASP A 26 15.66 8.40 2.98
N PHE A 27 14.51 8.03 3.56
CA PHE A 27 14.28 6.70 4.12
C PHE A 27 14.19 5.61 3.05
N PHE A 28 13.79 5.98 1.83
CA PHE A 28 13.67 5.06 0.70
C PHE A 28 14.91 5.04 -0.20
N LEU A 29 16.00 5.70 0.23
CA LEU A 29 17.24 5.83 -0.55
C LEU A 29 17.01 6.44 -1.95
N ALA A 30 15.92 7.21 -2.10
CA ALA A 30 15.49 7.76 -3.37
C ALA A 30 16.49 8.78 -3.93
N GLY A 31 17.31 9.39 -3.07
CA GLY A 31 18.37 10.34 -3.46
C GLY A 31 19.66 9.71 -3.97
N ILE A 32 19.84 8.38 -3.90
CA ILE A 32 21.10 7.72 -4.31
C ILE A 32 21.05 7.30 -5.78
N ASN A 33 19.95 6.67 -6.20
CA ASN A 33 19.74 6.21 -7.57
C ASN A 33 18.25 5.86 -7.74
N ASP A 34 17.62 6.34 -8.82
CA ASP A 34 16.20 6.08 -9.14
C ASP A 34 15.86 4.59 -9.20
N PHE A 35 16.82 3.76 -9.63
CA PHE A 35 16.67 2.31 -9.65
C PHE A 35 16.56 1.73 -8.23
N ILE A 36 17.40 2.22 -7.30
CA ILE A 36 17.41 1.76 -5.91
C ILE A 36 16.15 2.25 -5.19
N GLY A 37 15.73 3.50 -5.41
CA GLY A 37 14.49 4.05 -4.85
C GLY A 37 13.23 3.30 -5.32
N SER A 38 13.19 2.92 -6.60
CA SER A 38 12.08 2.11 -7.13
C SER A 38 12.10 0.69 -6.56
N ALA A 39 13.29 0.09 -6.42
CA ALA A 39 13.44 -1.24 -5.85
C ALA A 39 13.04 -1.29 -4.35
N THR A 40 13.40 -0.28 -3.57
CA THR A 40 12.99 -0.16 -2.16
C THR A 40 11.49 0.05 -2.02
N TYR A 41 10.88 0.90 -2.87
CA TYR A 41 9.43 1.06 -2.93
C TYR A 41 8.69 -0.26 -3.18
N ILE A 42 9.04 -0.96 -4.27
CA ILE A 42 8.41 -2.23 -4.63
C ILE A 42 8.68 -3.29 -3.57
N GLY A 43 9.91 -3.33 -3.03
CA GLY A 43 10.28 -4.24 -1.95
C GLY A 43 9.41 -4.04 -0.72
N LEU A 44 9.16 -2.80 -0.31
CA LEU A 44 8.34 -2.50 0.87
C LEU A 44 6.86 -2.87 0.64
N VAL A 45 6.32 -2.55 -0.55
CA VAL A 45 4.97 -2.99 -0.95
C VAL A 45 4.86 -4.52 -0.88
N ALA A 46 5.84 -5.24 -1.44
CA ALA A 46 5.83 -6.70 -1.46
C ALA A 46 5.90 -7.29 -0.04
N VAL A 47 6.76 -6.76 0.83
CA VAL A 47 6.87 -7.21 2.23
C VAL A 47 5.56 -6.99 2.99
N LEU A 48 4.96 -5.81 2.88
CA LEU A 48 3.67 -5.50 3.53
C LEU A 48 2.55 -6.40 3.01
N PHE A 49 2.50 -6.62 1.69
CA PHE A 49 1.51 -7.49 1.07
C PHE A 49 1.66 -8.95 1.54
N LEU A 50 2.89 -9.47 1.57
CA LEU A 50 3.18 -10.83 2.04
C LEU A 50 2.87 -11.00 3.52
N MET A 51 3.13 -9.98 4.36
CA MET A 51 2.73 -10.00 5.77
C MET A 51 1.21 -10.15 5.92
N LEU A 52 0.44 -9.37 5.16
CA LEU A 52 -1.03 -9.43 5.20
C LEU A 52 -1.59 -10.73 4.61
N GLU A 53 -0.91 -11.30 3.62
CA GLU A 53 -1.22 -12.62 3.08
C GLU A 53 -0.95 -13.72 4.11
N LYS A 54 0.17 -13.66 4.84
CA LYS A 54 0.51 -14.61 5.92
C LYS A 54 -0.53 -14.62 7.06
N ILE A 55 -1.13 -13.47 7.35
CA ILE A 55 -2.19 -13.33 8.37
C ILE A 55 -3.58 -13.70 7.80
N LYS A 56 -3.65 -14.12 6.53
CA LYS A 56 -4.88 -14.49 5.80
C LYS A 56 -5.95 -13.38 5.76
N VAL A 57 -5.56 -12.12 5.97
CA VAL A 57 -6.46 -10.96 5.88
C VAL A 57 -6.99 -10.81 4.45
N ASN A 58 -6.16 -11.10 3.46
CA ASN A 58 -6.49 -11.01 2.03
C ASN A 58 -7.62 -11.96 1.59
N GLU A 59 -7.82 -13.06 2.31
CA GLU A 59 -8.87 -14.05 2.01
C GLU A 59 -10.23 -13.72 2.64
N LYS A 60 -10.25 -12.78 3.59
CA LYS A 60 -11.49 -12.36 4.25
C LYS A 60 -12.42 -11.71 3.22
N LYS A 61 -13.68 -12.15 3.26
CA LYS A 61 -14.76 -11.55 2.48
C LYS A 61 -15.33 -10.39 3.29
N VAL A 62 -15.33 -9.20 2.71
CA VAL A 62 -15.94 -8.01 3.32
C VAL A 62 -17.00 -7.42 2.42
N HIS A 63 -17.87 -6.62 3.01
CA HIS A 63 -18.81 -5.82 2.25
C HIS A 63 -18.06 -4.89 1.29
N PHE A 64 -18.56 -4.77 0.07
CA PHE A 64 -17.95 -3.93 -0.97
C PHE A 64 -17.65 -2.50 -0.49
N LEU A 65 -18.54 -1.92 0.32
CA LEU A 65 -18.38 -0.59 0.93
C LEU A 65 -17.10 -0.48 1.79
N ILE A 66 -16.78 -1.53 2.56
CA ILE A 66 -15.57 -1.57 3.40
C ILE A 66 -14.32 -1.58 2.51
N GLY A 67 -14.36 -2.32 1.40
CA GLY A 67 -13.28 -2.31 0.41
C GLY A 67 -13.04 -0.92 -0.18
N ILE A 68 -14.10 -0.19 -0.53
CA ILE A 68 -13.98 1.19 -1.01
C ILE A 68 -13.36 2.09 0.06
N VAL A 69 -13.84 2.03 1.30
CA VAL A 69 -13.32 2.85 2.39
C VAL A 69 -11.82 2.62 2.60
N ILE A 70 -11.35 1.37 2.52
CA ILE A 70 -9.93 1.03 2.63
C ILE A 70 -9.11 1.64 1.49
N ILE A 71 -9.60 1.55 0.25
CA ILE A 71 -8.93 2.14 -0.92
C ILE A 71 -8.88 3.67 -0.79
N SER A 72 -10.01 4.28 -0.45
CA SER A 72 -10.12 5.73 -0.23
C SER A 72 -9.18 6.21 0.88
N PHE A 73 -9.02 5.42 1.94
CA PHE A 73 -8.09 5.76 3.02
C PHE A 73 -6.63 5.79 2.54
N GLY A 74 -6.23 4.83 1.70
CA GLY A 74 -4.88 4.82 1.11
C GLY A 74 -4.65 6.01 0.18
N PHE A 75 -5.64 6.37 -0.63
CA PHE A 75 -5.59 7.54 -1.51
C PHE A 75 -5.54 8.86 -0.73
N LEU A 76 -6.35 9.00 0.31
CA LEU A 76 -6.33 10.17 1.17
C LEU A 76 -4.99 10.30 1.89
N PHE A 77 -4.45 9.18 2.38
CA PHE A 77 -3.15 9.18 3.05
C PHE A 77 -2.04 9.65 2.13
N ASP A 78 -1.99 9.16 0.89
CA ASP A 78 -1.08 9.64 -0.15
C ASP A 78 -1.24 11.17 -0.30
N THR A 79 -2.47 11.63 -0.58
CA THR A 79 -2.79 13.06 -0.77
C THR A 79 -2.40 13.95 0.41
N PHE A 80 -2.53 13.49 1.65
CA PHE A 80 -2.15 14.24 2.85
C PHE A 80 -0.63 14.27 3.10
N MET A 81 0.09 13.28 2.58
CA MET A 81 1.54 13.15 2.74
C MET A 81 2.32 13.90 1.64
N VAL A 82 1.71 14.13 0.47
CA VAL A 82 2.27 15.02 -0.58
C VAL A 82 2.29 16.47 -0.12
#